data_AF-A0A5E4FIN1-F1
#
_entry.id   AF-A0A5E4FIN1-F1
#
_cell.length_a   1.000
_cell.length_b   1.000
_cell.length_c   1.000
_cell.angle_alpha   90.00
_cell.angle_beta   90.00
_cell.angle_gamma   90.00
#
_symmetry.space_group_name_H-M   'P 1'
#
loop_
_entity.id
_entity.type
_entity.pdbx_description
1 polymer ?
#
loop_
_entity_poly.entity_id
_entity_poly.type
_entity_poly.pdbx_seq_one_letter_code
_entity_poly.pdbx_strand_id
1 'polypeptide(L)'
;MSFHISVLLFIICDVVDHCFPQDYKCKVEFSPSVFLVDKSMKIVGKKQVPTLRIDSIDRISYHWRGADIVIFDTEHWWTDEKTNAGVNFYQEGDQIHPYLDVYTALRKGMMTWASWVDKHTDPRKTQVFFRTSSPTHFSGGEWKSRRSCIGATEPLLRDSGIANEKDRIAVEVIKQMKTSVTLLNITSMSDHLSQKYRFSHLLQKS
;
A
#
# COMPACT_ATOMS: atom_id res chain seq x y z
N MET A 1 30.11 -9.24 1.27
CA MET A 1 29.09 -8.19 1.06
C MET A 1 27.92 -8.51 1.96
N SER A 2 27.64 -7.64 2.93
CA SER A 2 26.51 -7.80 3.86
C SER A 2 25.25 -7.24 3.20
N PHE A 3 24.13 -7.97 3.31
CA PHE A 3 22.81 -7.53 2.85
C PHE A 3 21.89 -7.45 4.07
N HIS A 4 21.44 -6.26 4.40
CA HIS A 4 20.51 -5.90 5.46
C HIS A 4 19.10 -5.73 4.85
N ILE A 5 18.36 -6.84 4.79
CA ILE A 5 17.05 -6.89 4.14
C ILE A 5 15.94 -6.42 5.09
N SER A 6 15.45 -5.19 4.95
CA SER A 6 14.23 -4.75 5.65
C SER A 6 12.99 -5.05 4.79
N VAL A 7 12.38 -6.24 4.95
CA VAL A 7 11.09 -6.53 4.29
C VAL A 7 9.95 -5.83 5.03
N LEU A 8 9.39 -4.75 4.46
CA LEU A 8 8.16 -4.15 4.94
C LEU A 8 6.97 -4.89 4.29
N LEU A 9 6.39 -5.85 5.02
CA LEU A 9 5.32 -6.72 4.52
C LEU A 9 3.98 -6.41 5.22
N PHE A 10 2.94 -6.11 4.43
CA PHE A 10 1.56 -6.44 4.80
C PHE A 10 1.14 -7.63 3.92
N ILE A 11 1.17 -8.86 4.44
CA ILE A 11 0.35 -9.95 3.90
C ILE A 11 -0.90 -10.02 4.76
N ILE A 12 -2.07 -9.87 4.13
CA ILE A 12 -3.31 -10.40 4.70
C ILE A 12 -3.16 -11.91 4.66
N CYS A 13 -3.07 -12.51 5.85
CA CYS A 13 -3.14 -13.93 6.20
C CYS A 13 -2.45 -14.96 5.27
N ASP A 14 -1.65 -15.78 5.95
CA ASP A 14 -1.03 -17.04 5.56
C ASP A 14 0.24 -16.99 4.70
N VAL A 15 1.30 -17.51 5.33
CA VAL A 15 2.61 -17.89 4.78
C VAL A 15 3.59 -16.72 4.59
N VAL A 16 4.46 -16.47 5.57
CA VAL A 16 5.91 -16.76 5.51
C VAL A 16 6.47 -16.69 6.93
N ASP A 17 6.53 -17.82 7.63
CA ASP A 17 7.19 -17.94 8.94
C ASP A 17 8.47 -18.80 8.88
N HIS A 18 9.06 -18.99 7.70
CA HIS A 18 10.28 -19.80 7.54
C HIS A 18 11.27 -19.13 6.56
N CYS A 19 12.10 -18.25 7.10
CA CYS A 19 13.43 -17.97 6.55
C CYS A 19 14.43 -17.93 7.71
N PHE A 20 14.95 -19.10 8.10
CA PHE A 20 16.16 -19.16 8.92
C PHE A 20 17.09 -20.29 8.44
N PRO A 21 18.17 -19.90 7.75
CA PRO A 21 19.50 -20.37 8.08
C PRO A 21 20.17 -19.28 8.94
N GLN A 22 20.65 -19.66 10.14
CA GLN A 22 21.29 -18.77 11.12
C GLN A 22 22.58 -18.07 10.64
N ASP A 23 23.04 -18.33 9.42
CA ASP A 23 24.32 -17.88 8.89
C ASP A 23 24.27 -16.52 8.16
N TYR A 24 23.08 -15.94 7.97
CA TYR A 24 22.92 -14.65 7.30
C TYR A 24 22.54 -13.55 8.31
N LYS A 25 23.30 -12.44 8.30
CA LYS A 25 22.97 -11.20 9.05
C LYS A 25 21.79 -10.47 8.41
N CYS A 26 20.62 -11.10 8.41
CA CYS A 26 19.36 -10.58 7.87
C CYS A 26 18.48 -10.04 9.01
N LYS A 27 17.82 -8.89 8.81
CA LYS A 27 16.93 -8.27 9.81
C LYS A 27 15.67 -7.74 9.15
N VAL A 28 14.55 -8.43 9.35
CA VAL A 28 13.24 -8.01 8.85
C VAL A 28 12.57 -7.07 9.85
N GLU A 29 12.05 -5.94 9.38
CA GLU A 29 11.41 -4.92 10.21
C GLU A 29 10.07 -4.47 9.63
N PHE A 30 9.10 -4.27 10.51
CA PHE A 30 7.78 -3.74 10.16
C PHE A 30 7.61 -2.31 10.68
N SER A 31 7.16 -1.41 9.81
CA SER A 31 6.95 0.01 10.10
C SER A 31 5.52 0.42 9.77
N PRO A 32 4.65 0.68 10.76
CA PRO A 32 3.21 0.87 10.56
C PRO A 32 2.81 2.27 10.04
N SER A 33 3.36 2.71 8.90
CA SER A 33 2.93 3.94 8.23
C SER A 33 1.92 3.66 7.13
N VAL A 34 0.65 3.62 7.53
CA VAL A 34 -0.44 3.17 6.66
C VAL A 34 -0.80 4.15 5.54
N PHE A 35 -0.53 5.44 5.74
CA PHE A 35 -0.76 6.51 4.76
C PHE A 35 0.55 7.06 4.16
N LEU A 36 1.72 6.61 4.65
CA LEU A 36 3.07 7.13 4.33
C LEU A 36 3.33 8.59 4.73
N VAL A 37 2.28 9.36 5.04
CA VAL A 37 2.32 10.77 5.42
C VAL A 37 1.95 10.99 6.89
N ASP A 38 2.33 12.14 7.45
CA ASP A 38 2.24 12.42 8.88
C ASP A 38 0.78 12.53 9.36
N LYS A 39 0.54 12.01 10.55
CA LYS A 39 -0.72 12.21 11.28
C LYS A 39 -0.53 13.39 12.22
N SER A 40 -1.50 14.29 12.23
CA SER A 40 -1.46 15.54 13.00
C SER A 40 -2.76 15.73 13.78
N MET A 41 -2.69 16.52 14.84
CA MET A 41 -3.86 16.99 15.58
C MET A 41 -3.93 18.51 15.42
N LYS A 42 -5.08 19.02 14.95
CA LYS A 42 -5.32 20.46 14.83
C LYS A 42 -6.51 20.89 15.67
N ILE A 43 -6.48 22.13 16.13
CA ILE A 43 -7.60 22.72 16.88
C ILE A 43 -8.51 23.42 15.89
N VAL A 44 -9.76 22.96 15.78
CA VAL A 44 -10.82 23.61 15.01
C VAL A 44 -11.88 24.10 16.01
N GLY A 45 -11.96 25.41 16.17
CA GLY A 45 -12.75 26.03 17.23
C GLY A 45 -12.23 25.65 18.61
N LYS A 46 -13.00 24.87 19.38
CA LYS A 46 -12.63 24.38 20.72
C LYS A 46 -12.28 22.88 20.75
N LYS A 47 -12.31 22.19 19.60
CA LYS A 47 -12.10 20.74 19.52
C LYS A 47 -10.75 20.43 18.85
N GLN A 48 -10.05 19.43 19.38
CA GLN A 48 -8.95 18.81 18.66
C GLN A 48 -9.50 17.79 17.67
N VAL A 49 -9.10 17.90 16.40
CA VAL A 49 -9.48 16.99 15.34
C VAL A 49 -8.23 16.32 14.76
N PRO A 50 -8.25 14.99 14.54
CA PRO A 50 -7.19 14.32 13.82
C PRO A 50 -7.22 14.74 12.35
N THR A 51 -6.02 14.91 11.79
CA THR A 51 -5.80 15.34 10.42
C THR A 51 -4.67 14.53 9.80
N LEU A 52 -4.70 14.38 8.48
CA LEU A 52 -3.65 13.75 7.70
C LEU A 52 -2.89 14.83 6.91
N ARG A 53 -1.60 15.01 7.21
CA ARG A 53 -0.74 15.99 6.56
C ARG A 53 -0.19 15.46 5.25
N ILE A 54 -0.94 15.63 4.18
CA ILE A 54 -0.60 15.06 2.86
C ILE A 54 0.63 15.71 2.22
N ASP A 55 1.14 16.81 2.79
CA ASP A 55 2.36 17.52 2.41
C ASP A 55 3.61 17.16 3.24
N SER A 56 3.48 16.27 4.22
CA SER A 56 4.57 15.88 5.13
C SER A 56 4.69 14.37 5.24
N ILE A 57 5.90 13.83 5.08
CA ILE A 57 6.14 12.40 5.28
C ILE A 57 5.91 12.00 6.75
N ASP A 58 5.52 10.75 6.98
CA ASP A 58 5.39 10.20 8.32
C ASP A 58 6.71 10.33 9.09
N ARG A 59 6.60 10.74 10.36
CA ARG A 59 7.75 10.91 11.26
C ARG A 59 8.53 9.64 11.43
N ILE A 60 7.92 8.45 11.31
CA ILE A 60 8.63 7.17 11.43
C ILE A 60 9.52 6.86 10.20
N SER A 61 9.49 7.70 9.16
CA SER A 61 10.26 7.50 7.93
C SER A 61 11.78 7.41 8.14
N TYR A 62 12.31 7.88 9.28
CA TYR A 62 13.73 7.68 9.61
C TYR A 62 14.13 6.21 9.68
N HIS A 63 13.20 5.31 10.03
CA HIS A 63 13.44 3.86 10.05
C HIS A 63 13.60 3.25 8.67
N TRP A 64 13.09 3.89 7.61
CA TRP A 64 13.18 3.35 6.25
C TRP A 64 14.55 3.61 5.63
N ARG A 65 15.34 4.53 6.22
CA ARG A 65 16.67 4.89 5.71
C ARG A 65 17.68 3.81 6.05
N GLY A 66 18.55 3.51 5.10
CA GLY A 66 19.66 2.57 5.30
C GLY A 66 19.29 1.10 5.13
N ALA A 67 18.03 0.78 4.84
CA ALA A 67 17.63 -0.55 4.43
C ALA A 67 18.15 -0.88 3.02
N ASP A 68 18.55 -2.13 2.76
CA ASP A 68 18.95 -2.55 1.40
C ASP A 68 17.74 -2.84 0.50
N ILE A 69 16.59 -3.15 1.10
CA ILE A 69 15.31 -3.36 0.43
C ILE A 69 14.25 -2.62 1.24
N VAL A 70 13.34 -1.91 0.58
CA VAL A 70 12.15 -1.30 1.20
C VAL A 70 10.94 -1.54 0.30
N ILE A 71 9.82 -1.97 0.89
CA ILE A 71 8.58 -2.28 0.17
C ILE A 71 7.45 -1.41 0.73
N PHE A 72 6.90 -0.51 -0.07
CA PHE A 72 5.81 0.37 0.36
C PHE A 72 4.44 -0.16 -0.08
N ASP A 73 3.43 0.08 0.75
CA ASP A 73 2.01 -0.15 0.49
C ASP A 73 1.21 0.89 1.29
N THR A 74 0.10 1.36 0.73
CA THR A 74 -0.77 2.34 1.39
C THR A 74 -2.23 2.27 0.98
N GLU A 75 -2.55 1.65 -0.16
CA GLU A 75 -3.82 1.84 -0.86
C GLU A 75 -5.06 1.56 0.02
N HIS A 76 -5.02 0.47 0.79
CA HIS A 76 -6.14 -0.04 1.56
C HIS A 76 -6.67 0.96 2.61
N TRP A 77 -5.89 1.99 2.94
CA TRP A 77 -6.25 3.00 3.94
C TRP A 77 -6.93 4.24 3.36
N TRP A 78 -6.80 4.48 2.05
CA TRP A 78 -7.41 5.61 1.36
C TRP A 78 -8.85 5.29 0.98
N THR A 79 -9.78 5.27 1.94
CA THR A 79 -11.22 5.13 1.70
C THR A 79 -12.00 6.18 2.46
N ASP A 80 -13.18 6.56 1.96
CA ASP A 80 -14.01 7.56 2.62
C ASP A 80 -14.31 7.19 4.09
N GLU A 81 -14.52 5.91 4.42
CA GLU A 81 -14.77 5.50 5.81
C GLU A 81 -13.55 5.75 6.71
N LYS A 82 -12.33 5.58 6.18
CA LYS A 82 -11.08 5.70 6.93
C LYS A 82 -10.50 7.12 6.93
N THR A 83 -10.98 7.98 6.04
CA THR A 83 -10.48 9.34 5.84
C THR A 83 -11.55 10.41 6.11
N ASN A 84 -12.53 10.10 6.96
CA ASN A 84 -13.62 11.02 7.33
C ASN A 84 -14.37 11.62 6.13
N ALA A 85 -14.50 10.84 5.05
CA ALA A 85 -15.04 11.24 3.74
C ALA A 85 -14.41 12.53 3.18
N GLY A 86 -13.16 12.82 3.57
CA GLY A 86 -12.44 14.02 3.14
C GLY A 86 -12.85 15.33 3.81
N VAL A 87 -13.83 15.30 4.73
CA VAL A 87 -14.34 16.50 5.39
C VAL A 87 -13.43 16.90 6.55
N ASN A 88 -12.82 18.09 6.49
CA ASN A 88 -11.94 18.63 7.53
C ASN A 88 -10.82 17.68 8.00
N PHE A 89 -10.35 16.78 7.13
CA PHE A 89 -9.41 15.73 7.49
C PHE A 89 -8.01 15.95 6.90
N TYR A 90 -7.94 16.37 5.65
CA TYR A 90 -6.67 16.55 4.97
C TYR A 90 -6.08 17.94 5.24
N GLN A 91 -4.78 18.00 5.51
CA GLN A 91 -4.05 19.21 5.88
C GLN A 91 -2.87 19.44 4.93
N GLU A 92 -2.67 20.69 4.51
CA GLU A 92 -1.46 21.18 3.83
C GLU A 92 -0.99 22.46 4.53
N GLY A 93 0.27 22.52 4.95
CA GLY A 93 0.78 23.61 5.77
C GLY A 93 -0.04 23.76 7.06
N ASP A 94 -0.65 24.92 7.27
CA ASP A 94 -1.57 25.19 8.38
C ASP A 94 -3.05 25.15 7.99
N GLN A 95 -3.35 24.86 6.73
CA GLN A 95 -4.71 24.83 6.22
C GLN A 95 -5.28 23.41 6.31
N ILE A 96 -6.51 23.31 6.80
CA ILE A 96 -7.32 22.09 6.72
C ILE A 96 -8.32 22.30 5.59
N HIS A 97 -8.34 21.37 4.64
CA HIS A 97 -9.30 21.41 3.55
C HIS A 97 -10.71 21.15 4.11
N PRO A 98 -11.69 22.05 3.90
CA PRO A 98 -13.07 21.81 4.31
C PRO A 98 -13.61 20.51 3.72
N TYR A 99 -13.25 20.26 2.46
CA TYR A 99 -13.47 19.01 1.75
C TYR A 99 -12.34 18.81 0.75
N LEU A 100 -11.82 17.59 0.66
CA LEU A 100 -10.91 17.15 -0.40
C LEU A 100 -11.17 15.68 -0.68
N ASP A 101 -11.38 15.32 -1.95
CA ASP A 101 -11.68 13.94 -2.31
C ASP A 101 -10.47 13.01 -2.08
N VAL A 102 -10.76 11.73 -1.83
CA VAL A 102 -9.76 10.73 -1.45
C VAL A 102 -8.70 10.50 -2.53
N TYR A 103 -9.05 10.61 -3.81
CA TYR A 103 -8.11 10.36 -4.91
C TYR A 103 -7.14 11.52 -5.10
N THR A 104 -7.62 12.76 -5.01
CA THR A 104 -6.76 13.95 -4.98
C THR A 104 -5.84 13.94 -3.77
N ALA A 105 -6.37 13.59 -2.60
CA ALA A 105 -5.57 13.47 -1.37
C ALA A 105 -4.51 12.36 -1.47
N LEU A 106 -4.87 11.18 -1.98
CA LEU A 106 -3.93 10.09 -2.25
C LEU A 106 -2.83 10.53 -3.20
N ARG A 107 -3.16 11.20 -4.31
CA ARG A 107 -2.18 11.69 -5.27
C ARG A 107 -1.19 12.65 -4.61
N LYS A 108 -1.68 13.60 -3.81
CA LYS A 108 -0.82 14.54 -3.06
C LYS A 108 0.08 13.80 -2.07
N GLY A 109 -0.48 12.89 -1.27
CA GLY A 109 0.31 12.08 -0.32
C GLY A 109 1.38 11.23 -1.01
N MET A 110 1.04 10.62 -2.15
CA MET A 110 1.99 9.86 -2.98
C MET A 110 3.10 10.75 -3.55
N MET A 111 2.79 11.99 -3.96
CA MET A 111 3.83 12.94 -4.41
C MET A 111 4.79 13.33 -3.27
N THR A 112 4.27 13.47 -2.04
CA THR A 112 5.09 13.68 -0.84
C THR A 112 6.00 12.48 -0.57
N TRP A 113 5.47 11.26 -0.64
CA TRP A 113 6.26 10.03 -0.52
C TRP A 113 7.33 9.93 -1.63
N ALA A 114 6.97 10.17 -2.88
CA ALA A 114 7.88 10.15 -4.02
C ALA A 114 9.05 11.13 -3.84
N SER A 115 8.76 12.36 -3.44
CA SER A 115 9.75 13.39 -3.13
C SER A 115 10.68 12.95 -1.98
N TRP A 116 10.13 12.29 -0.96
CA TRP A 116 10.94 11.75 0.13
C TRP A 116 11.88 10.64 -0.35
N VAL A 117 11.40 9.69 -1.16
CA VAL A 117 12.23 8.60 -1.71
C VAL A 117 13.35 9.17 -2.56
N ASP A 118 13.04 10.09 -3.48
CA ASP A 118 14.03 10.73 -4.35
C ASP A 118 15.11 11.49 -3.60
N LYS A 119 14.79 11.99 -2.41
CA LYS A 119 15.73 12.75 -1.59
C LYS A 119 16.56 11.88 -0.64
N HIS A 120 16.04 10.75 -0.18
CA HIS A 120 16.62 10.02 0.95
C HIS A 120 17.09 8.60 0.63
N THR A 121 16.91 8.12 -0.60
CA THR A 121 17.32 6.78 -1.04
C THR A 121 18.55 6.86 -1.94
N ASP A 122 19.59 6.06 -1.64
CA ASP A 122 20.70 5.83 -2.58
C ASP A 122 20.37 4.61 -3.44
N PRO A 123 20.04 4.76 -4.73
CA PRO A 123 19.62 3.65 -5.59
C PRO A 123 20.71 2.62 -5.84
N ARG A 124 21.97 2.91 -5.49
CA ARG A 124 23.08 1.94 -5.58
C ARG A 124 23.14 0.99 -4.38
N LYS A 125 22.43 1.32 -3.30
CA LYS A 125 22.42 0.56 -2.03
C LYS A 125 21.05 -0.01 -1.74
N THR A 126 20.00 0.78 -1.97
CA THR A 126 18.64 0.44 -1.59
C THR A 126 17.79 0.16 -2.81
N GLN A 127 17.16 -1.02 -2.84
CA GLN A 127 16.12 -1.36 -3.79
C GLN A 127 14.75 -0.98 -3.23
N VAL A 128 13.97 -0.23 -4.00
CA VAL A 128 12.64 0.23 -3.59
C VAL A 128 11.57 -0.49 -4.40
N PHE A 129 10.58 -1.02 -3.69
CA PHE A 129 9.41 -1.65 -4.26
C PHE A 129 8.15 -0.92 -3.81
N PHE A 130 7.12 -0.94 -4.64
CA PHE A 130 5.78 -0.50 -4.29
C PHE A 130 4.78 -1.59 -4.65
N ARG A 131 3.98 -2.00 -3.66
CA ARG A 131 2.95 -3.03 -3.82
C ARG A 131 1.64 -2.39 -4.25
N THR A 132 1.05 -2.92 -5.33
CA THR A 132 -0.31 -2.53 -5.76
C THR A 132 -1.37 -3.23 -4.91
N SER A 133 -2.60 -2.72 -4.96
CA SER A 133 -3.75 -3.26 -4.24
C SER A 133 -3.92 -4.76 -4.47
N SER A 134 -4.08 -5.52 -3.39
CA SER A 134 -4.62 -6.87 -3.50
C SER A 134 -6.12 -6.76 -3.74
N PRO A 135 -6.71 -7.46 -4.73
CA PRO A 135 -8.14 -7.51 -4.87
C PRO A 135 -8.76 -8.04 -3.57
N THR A 136 -9.70 -7.29 -3.00
CA THR A 136 -10.53 -7.78 -1.90
C THR A 136 -11.58 -8.73 -2.44
N HIS A 137 -11.42 -10.03 -2.15
CA HIS A 137 -12.38 -11.06 -2.50
C HIS A 137 -13.56 -11.05 -1.52
N PHE A 138 -14.52 -10.15 -1.73
CA PHE A 138 -15.84 -10.26 -1.13
C PHE A 138 -16.81 -10.78 -2.19
N SER A 139 -17.12 -12.08 -2.14
CA SER A 139 -18.17 -12.65 -2.98
C SER A 139 -19.53 -12.11 -2.54
N GLY A 140 -20.21 -11.41 -3.45
CA GLY A 140 -21.56 -10.89 -3.27
C GLY A 140 -21.56 -9.41 -2.87
N GLY A 141 -21.73 -8.55 -3.87
CA GLY A 141 -21.86 -7.11 -3.68
C GLY A 141 -22.95 -6.80 -2.67
N GLU A 142 -22.52 -6.37 -1.50
CA GLU A 142 -23.24 -5.59 -0.48
C GLU A 142 -22.36 -5.62 0.78
N TRP A 143 -21.97 -4.43 1.26
CA TRP A 143 -21.17 -4.21 2.47
C TRP A 143 -21.68 -4.95 3.73
N LYS A 144 -22.92 -5.43 3.72
CA LYS A 144 -23.57 -6.10 4.85
C LYS A 144 -23.28 -7.60 4.97
N SER A 145 -22.67 -8.26 4.00
CA SER A 145 -22.37 -9.70 4.11
C SER A 145 -20.90 -9.92 4.48
N ARG A 146 -20.67 -10.22 5.76
CA ARG A 146 -19.38 -10.62 6.36
C ARG A 146 -18.97 -12.03 5.91
N ARG A 147 -19.00 -12.30 4.61
CA ARG A 147 -18.70 -13.63 4.06
C ARG A 147 -17.24 -13.72 3.65
N SER A 148 -16.54 -14.57 4.40
CA SER A 148 -15.22 -15.12 4.07
C SER A 148 -15.20 -15.71 2.66
N CYS A 149 -14.02 -15.77 2.04
CA CYS A 149 -13.77 -16.38 0.72
C CYS A 149 -14.01 -17.90 0.68
N ILE A 150 -14.48 -18.50 1.79
CA ILE A 150 -14.78 -19.92 1.91
C ILE A 150 -15.96 -20.24 0.99
N GLY A 151 -15.69 -20.96 -0.11
CA GLY A 151 -16.70 -21.46 -1.04
C GLY A 151 -16.91 -20.61 -2.31
N ALA A 152 -16.04 -19.64 -2.61
CA ALA A 152 -16.07 -18.95 -3.89
C ALA A 152 -15.54 -19.86 -5.02
N THR A 153 -16.44 -20.41 -5.84
CA THR A 153 -16.11 -21.40 -6.89
C THR A 153 -15.97 -20.80 -8.30
N GLU A 154 -16.34 -19.53 -8.50
CA GLU A 154 -16.33 -18.88 -9.81
C GLU A 154 -15.41 -17.65 -9.85
N PRO A 155 -14.46 -17.57 -10.80
CA PRO A 155 -13.63 -16.39 -10.99
C PRO A 155 -14.48 -15.23 -11.53
N LEU A 156 -14.37 -14.07 -10.89
CA LEU A 156 -14.86 -12.82 -11.47
C LEU A 156 -13.92 -12.46 -12.64
N LEU A 157 -14.42 -12.60 -13.87
CA LEU A 157 -13.72 -12.12 -15.06
C LEU A 157 -13.68 -10.58 -15.01
N ARG A 158 -12.54 -10.01 -14.66
CA ARG A 158 -12.22 -8.60 -14.92
C ARG A 158 -10.97 -8.54 -15.79
N ASP A 159 -10.99 -7.64 -16.77
CA ASP A 159 -9.87 -7.42 -17.68
C ASP A 159 -8.58 -7.11 -16.90
N SER A 160 -7.47 -7.65 -17.41
CA SER A 160 -6.10 -7.64 -16.87
C SER A 160 -5.42 -6.27 -16.83
N GLY A 161 -6.19 -5.18 -16.79
CA GLY A 161 -5.70 -3.83 -16.55
C GLY A 161 -5.55 -3.52 -15.07
N ILE A 162 -4.80 -2.46 -14.74
CA ILE A 162 -4.85 -1.83 -13.41
C ILE A 162 -6.30 -1.39 -13.17
N ALA A 163 -7.04 -2.20 -12.43
CA ALA A 163 -8.48 -2.09 -12.26
C ALA A 163 -8.88 -1.02 -11.23
N ASN A 164 -7.97 -0.66 -10.33
CA ASN A 164 -8.20 0.31 -9.26
C ASN A 164 -7.59 1.68 -9.60
N GLU A 165 -8.38 2.75 -9.50
CA GLU A 165 -7.94 4.13 -9.72
C GLU A 165 -6.76 4.53 -8.81
N LYS A 166 -6.72 4.01 -7.58
CA LYS A 166 -5.63 4.27 -6.64
C LYS A 166 -4.30 3.67 -7.08
N ASP A 167 -4.33 2.47 -7.68
CA ASP A 167 -3.14 1.86 -8.26
C ASP A 167 -2.68 2.66 -9.48
N ARG A 168 -3.61 3.19 -10.31
CA ARG A 168 -3.25 4.07 -11.43
C ARG A 168 -2.54 5.32 -10.96
N ILE A 169 -3.06 5.98 -9.93
CA ILE A 169 -2.42 7.13 -9.28
C ILE A 169 -1.01 6.76 -8.81
N ALA A 170 -0.83 5.62 -8.13
CA ALA A 170 0.48 5.18 -7.68
C ALA A 170 1.47 4.97 -8.84
N VAL A 171 1.03 4.29 -9.91
CA VAL A 171 1.86 4.07 -11.11
C VAL A 171 2.22 5.39 -11.80
N GLU A 172 1.29 6.33 -11.91
CA GLU A 172 1.55 7.65 -12.50
C GLU A 172 2.56 8.45 -11.71
N VAL A 173 2.48 8.42 -10.37
CA VAL A 173 3.46 9.07 -9.49
C VAL A 173 4.82 8.40 -9.62
N ILE A 174 4.88 7.06 -9.58
CA ILE A 174 6.13 6.29 -9.70
C ILE A 174 6.84 6.57 -11.02
N LYS A 175 6.11 6.69 -12.14
CA LYS A 175 6.67 7.03 -13.45
C LYS A 175 7.36 8.40 -13.49
N GLN A 176 7.04 9.30 -12.57
CA GLN A 176 7.62 10.65 -12.48
C GLN A 176 8.82 10.72 -11.53
N MET A 177 9.12 9.65 -10.80
CA MET A 177 10.20 9.61 -9.82
C MET A 177 11.58 9.53 -10.50
N LYS A 178 12.59 10.10 -9.84
CA LYS A 178 14.00 9.96 -10.24
C LYS A 178 14.56 8.61 -9.81
N THR A 179 14.16 8.15 -8.62
CA THR A 179 14.52 6.85 -8.06
C THR A 179 13.70 5.77 -8.75
N SER A 180 14.36 4.74 -9.24
CA SER A 180 13.66 3.58 -9.80
C SER A 180 12.92 2.83 -8.69
N VAL A 181 11.61 2.65 -8.87
CA VAL A 181 10.76 1.86 -7.97
C VAL A 181 10.19 0.70 -8.76
N THR A 182 10.38 -0.51 -8.25
CA THR A 182 9.80 -1.72 -8.86
C THR A 182 8.37 -1.90 -8.38
N LEU A 183 7.43 -1.91 -9.31
CA LEU A 183 6.03 -2.22 -9.02
C LEU A 183 5.84 -3.73 -8.83
N LEU A 184 5.38 -4.12 -7.65
CA LEU A 184 4.89 -5.46 -7.39
C LEU A 184 3.40 -5.49 -7.74
N ASN A 185 3.09 -5.85 -9.00
CA ASN A 185 1.72 -5.98 -9.48
C ASN A 185 1.09 -7.26 -8.95
N ILE A 186 0.57 -7.19 -7.72
CA ILE A 186 -0.10 -8.32 -7.08
C ILE A 186 -1.55 -8.46 -7.57
N THR A 187 -2.14 -7.39 -8.09
CA THR A 187 -3.48 -7.40 -8.69
C THR A 187 -3.56 -8.44 -9.81
N SER A 188 -2.62 -8.37 -10.76
CA SER A 188 -2.55 -9.32 -11.87
C SER A 188 -2.23 -10.76 -11.42
N MET A 189 -1.42 -10.94 -10.37
CA MET A 189 -1.07 -12.27 -9.86
C MET A 189 -2.19 -12.92 -9.04
N SER A 190 -2.95 -12.16 -8.23
CA SER A 190 -4.12 -12.67 -7.50
C SER A 190 -5.27 -13.05 -8.44
N ASP A 191 -5.47 -12.28 -9.51
CA ASP A 191 -6.38 -12.64 -10.59
C ASP A 191 -5.92 -13.93 -11.29
N HIS A 192 -4.61 -14.13 -11.48
CA HIS A 192 -4.07 -15.33 -12.10
C HIS A 192 -4.04 -16.56 -11.19
N LEU A 193 -3.77 -16.40 -9.88
CA LEU A 193 -3.80 -17.50 -8.92
C LEU A 193 -5.22 -18.05 -8.73
N SER A 194 -6.23 -17.19 -8.81
CA SER A 194 -7.64 -17.59 -8.95
C SER A 194 -7.87 -18.49 -10.18
N GLN A 195 -7.13 -18.27 -11.27
CA GLN A 195 -7.15 -19.14 -12.45
C GLN A 195 -6.30 -20.41 -12.27
N LYS A 196 -5.27 -20.44 -11.42
CA LYS A 196 -4.42 -21.64 -11.24
C LYS A 196 -5.15 -22.76 -10.48
N TYR A 197 -5.98 -22.41 -9.49
CA TYR A 197 -6.90 -23.36 -8.84
C TYR A 197 -7.95 -23.95 -9.81
N ARG A 198 -8.18 -23.31 -10.96
CA ARG A 198 -9.05 -23.81 -12.06
C ARG A 198 -8.47 -25.04 -12.75
N PHE A 199 -7.14 -25.11 -12.93
CA PHE A 199 -6.52 -26.21 -13.68
C PHE A 199 -6.29 -27.46 -12.84
N SER A 200 -5.95 -27.31 -11.55
CA SER A 200 -5.80 -28.46 -10.64
C SER A 200 -7.12 -29.19 -10.41
N HIS A 201 -8.25 -28.49 -10.41
CA HIS A 201 -9.57 -29.09 -10.20
C HIS A 201 -10.15 -29.77 -11.46
N LEU A 202 -9.71 -29.37 -12.65
CA LEU A 202 -10.09 -30.00 -13.92
C LEU A 202 -9.30 -31.28 -14.21
N LEU A 203 -8.08 -31.41 -13.69
CA LEU A 203 -7.24 -32.62 -13.84
C LEU A 203 -7.56 -33.72 -12.80
N GLN A 204 -8.38 -33.44 -11.79
CA GLN A 204 -8.88 -34.46 -10.84
C GLN A 204 -10.26 -35.05 -11.24
N LYS A 205 -10.79 -34.67 -12.41
CA LYS A 205 -12.06 -35.19 -12.95
C LYS A 205 -11.91 -35.84 -14.34
N SER A 206 -10.71 -36.26 -14.74
CA SER A 206 -10.50 -37.15 -15.89
C SER A 206 -10.04 -38.53 -15.44
#